data_AF-A0AAD8B247-F1
#
_entry.id   AF-A0AAD8B247-F1
#
_cell.length_a   1.000
_cell.length_b   1.000
_cell.length_c   1.000
_cell.angle_alpha   90.00
_cell.angle_beta   90.00
_cell.angle_gamma   90.00
#
_symmetry.space_group_name_H-M   'P 1'
#
loop_
_entity.id
_entity.type
_entity.pdbx_description
1 polymer ?
#
loop_
_entity_poly.entity_id
_entity_poly.type
_entity_poly.pdbx_seq_one_letter_code
_entity_poly.pdbx_strand_id
1 'polypeptide(L)'
;MKPGKRKTQIGLMLKQFKKSRCIALSLLLGTLALTLYNFSFFRSMVSRQFWPEIGKVVVSDQIHQILVNLSRTIHRSSDDLFNPPGDVSFQRLNTHDLWLFSAFYDTISNKKLVRIFGLQDTALNDPVVCYLIEANETYRIYGTRQLLVDNHGYRLRVVSFECEIDPTSKPNFVSLTFSSDNTLPTNSLEVFYSLPLQRNFTVCYAVLFDFTNYRQIIQNVEFNRVLGAEHFFAYNMSISSTTDAVLRHYQKRGLMTVIQWPLPASEIHYNGQVLAINDCVYRNKGISKYVVIQDTDEFIIPNHHDNWVDLIHEINQEYDLKNNCSTSHEQIGTYIVESTFFQEMPTRKEFSEIKKHYFISDRDEKMFQRYSLTVFTNLVRMNQTFGDARQKSIVRPEMVLFPDVHTTIAHRPSATDVRVHESLALVHHQRFHSAAGSILDTSSLRFKDAVIPLVRRTLYSLSKQGLKFKN
;
A
#
# COMPACT_ATOMS: atom_id res chain seq x y z
N MET A 1 20.63 -75.21 -17.31
CA MET A 1 19.44 -75.43 -18.17
C MET A 1 18.91 -74.08 -18.67
N LYS A 2 18.11 -74.06 -19.74
CA LYS A 2 17.28 -72.91 -20.20
C LYS A 2 15.93 -72.90 -19.44
N PRO A 3 15.05 -71.87 -19.56
CA PRO A 3 15.29 -70.41 -19.65
C PRO A 3 14.34 -69.56 -18.75
N GLY A 4 14.51 -68.23 -18.74
CA GLY A 4 13.54 -67.22 -18.26
C GLY A 4 13.59 -65.95 -19.14
N LYS A 5 12.57 -65.05 -19.11
CA LYS A 5 12.39 -63.96 -20.12
C LYS A 5 12.09 -62.58 -19.52
N ARG A 6 12.67 -61.52 -20.14
CA ARG A 6 12.36 -60.05 -20.03
C ARG A 6 12.69 -59.42 -18.64
N LYS A 7 12.94 -58.11 -18.44
CA LYS A 7 13.05 -56.85 -19.25
C LYS A 7 13.76 -55.78 -18.33
N THR A 8 14.33 -54.61 -18.70
CA THR A 8 14.65 -53.84 -19.93
C THR A 8 15.75 -52.77 -19.62
N GLN A 9 16.20 -52.02 -20.64
CA GLN A 9 16.55 -50.57 -20.64
C GLN A 9 18.03 -50.12 -20.47
N ILE A 10 18.29 -48.94 -21.07
CA ILE A 10 19.49 -48.07 -21.02
C ILE A 10 20.73 -48.56 -21.78
N GLY A 11 21.26 -47.72 -22.69
CA GLY A 11 22.49 -47.98 -23.46
C GLY A 11 22.72 -46.93 -24.57
N LEU A 12 23.88 -46.25 -24.52
CA LEU A 12 24.29 -45.07 -25.29
C LEU A 12 24.29 -45.19 -26.84
N MET A 13 24.26 -44.00 -27.47
CA MET A 13 24.89 -43.57 -28.73
C MET A 13 25.53 -44.59 -29.69
N LEU A 14 25.31 -44.39 -31.01
CA LEU A 14 26.40 -44.31 -32.02
C LEU A 14 25.92 -43.79 -33.41
N LYS A 15 26.81 -43.01 -34.05
CA LYS A 15 27.03 -42.67 -35.48
C LYS A 15 25.96 -43.09 -36.53
N GLN A 16 25.37 -42.19 -37.35
CA GLN A 16 25.94 -41.32 -38.42
C GLN A 16 26.05 -42.02 -39.80
N PHE A 17 25.80 -41.25 -40.89
CA PHE A 17 25.74 -41.63 -42.32
C PHE A 17 24.42 -42.32 -42.79
N LYS A 18 23.94 -42.18 -44.04
CA LYS A 18 24.55 -41.63 -45.28
C LYS A 18 23.52 -41.10 -46.31
N LYS A 19 24.01 -40.27 -47.27
CA LYS A 19 23.37 -39.59 -48.44
C LYS A 19 22.85 -38.17 -48.13
N SER A 20 23.36 -37.07 -48.73
CA SER A 20 23.52 -36.66 -50.16
C SER A 20 22.20 -36.11 -50.75
N ARG A 21 22.15 -35.00 -51.51
CA ARG A 21 23.15 -34.36 -52.42
C ARG A 21 22.69 -32.93 -52.84
N CYS A 22 23.61 -32.03 -53.23
CA CYS A 22 23.37 -30.78 -54.05
C CYS A 22 22.46 -29.67 -53.44
N ILE A 23 22.46 -28.38 -53.80
CA ILE A 23 23.29 -27.40 -54.58
C ILE A 23 23.01 -26.04 -53.86
N ALA A 24 23.95 -25.25 -53.34
CA ALA A 24 25.01 -24.43 -53.96
C ALA A 24 24.53 -23.11 -54.65
N LEU A 25 25.16 -21.98 -54.28
CA LEU A 25 25.07 -20.61 -54.82
C LEU A 25 23.69 -19.91 -54.87
N SER A 26 23.47 -18.95 -53.94
CA SER A 26 22.51 -17.83 -54.13
C SER A 26 22.62 -16.67 -53.10
N LEU A 27 23.14 -16.92 -51.89
CA LEU A 27 22.93 -16.05 -50.71
C LEU A 27 24.08 -15.11 -50.29
N LEU A 28 25.09 -14.87 -51.13
CA LEU A 28 26.31 -14.12 -50.73
C LEU A 28 26.59 -12.81 -51.48
N LEU A 29 25.63 -12.30 -52.26
CA LEU A 29 25.73 -10.99 -52.94
C LEU A 29 24.58 -10.00 -52.65
N GLY A 30 23.55 -10.41 -51.89
CA GLY A 30 22.39 -9.56 -51.60
C GLY A 30 22.54 -8.61 -50.40
N THR A 31 23.49 -8.86 -49.50
CA THR A 31 23.54 -8.25 -48.16
C THR A 31 24.40 -6.99 -48.02
N LEU A 32 25.27 -6.68 -48.99
CA LEU A 32 26.13 -5.49 -48.95
C LEU A 32 25.57 -4.25 -49.67
N ALA A 33 24.54 -4.40 -50.51
CA ALA A 33 23.98 -3.28 -51.29
C ALA A 33 22.88 -2.51 -50.54
N LEU A 34 22.08 -3.20 -49.72
CA LEU A 34 20.92 -2.62 -49.02
C LEU A 34 21.27 -1.77 -47.78
N THR A 35 22.48 -1.94 -47.23
CA THR A 35 22.96 -1.20 -46.05
C THR A 35 23.46 0.20 -46.36
N LEU A 36 23.91 0.47 -47.60
CA LEU A 36 24.47 1.76 -48.00
C LEU A 36 23.45 2.69 -48.69
N TYR A 37 22.46 2.14 -49.40
CA TYR A 37 21.51 2.98 -50.16
C TYR A 37 20.45 3.68 -49.28
N ASN A 38 20.16 3.16 -48.09
CA ASN A 38 19.20 3.78 -47.15
C ASN A 38 19.82 4.90 -46.29
N PHE A 39 21.15 4.97 -46.18
CA PHE A 39 21.83 5.90 -45.26
C PHE A 39 21.92 7.36 -45.78
N SER A 40 21.77 7.57 -47.09
CA SER A 40 21.72 8.90 -47.71
C SER A 40 20.30 9.51 -47.65
N PHE A 41 19.27 8.72 -48.02
CA PHE A 41 17.89 9.22 -48.13
C PHE A 41 17.28 9.62 -46.78
N PHE A 42 17.60 8.88 -45.70
CA PHE A 42 17.18 9.27 -44.35
C PHE A 42 17.78 10.60 -43.87
N ARG A 43 18.90 11.06 -44.44
CA ARG A 43 19.62 12.24 -43.96
C ARG A 43 19.06 13.57 -44.49
N SER A 44 18.19 13.54 -45.50
CA SER A 44 17.53 14.73 -46.07
C SER A 44 16.06 14.91 -45.66
N MET A 45 15.47 13.96 -44.92
CA MET A 45 14.06 14.03 -44.48
C MET A 45 13.89 14.16 -42.94
N VAL A 46 14.97 14.20 -42.17
CA VAL A 46 14.93 14.66 -40.77
C VAL A 46 14.90 16.20 -40.76
N SER A 47 13.70 16.75 -40.85
CA SER A 47 13.42 18.16 -40.57
C SER A 47 13.86 18.53 -39.14
N ARG A 48 14.07 19.83 -38.88
CA ARG A 48 14.36 20.37 -37.54
C ARG A 48 13.12 20.31 -36.64
N GLN A 49 12.75 19.12 -36.19
CA GLN A 49 11.52 18.89 -35.45
C GLN A 49 11.84 18.12 -34.15
N PHE A 50 12.08 18.89 -33.09
CA PHE A 50 12.17 18.51 -31.67
C PHE A 50 12.52 17.04 -31.37
N TRP A 51 13.82 16.73 -31.37
CA TRP A 51 14.32 15.76 -30.40
C TRP A 51 14.43 16.48 -29.05
N PRO A 52 13.69 16.07 -28.01
CA PRO A 52 13.83 16.65 -26.68
C PRO A 52 15.23 16.34 -26.11
N GLU A 53 15.82 17.29 -25.38
CA GLU A 53 17.10 17.07 -24.71
C GLU A 53 16.91 16.06 -23.56
N ILE A 54 17.46 14.86 -23.72
CA ILE A 54 17.41 13.79 -22.72
C ILE A 54 18.49 14.07 -21.66
N GLY A 55 18.18 14.91 -20.68
CA GLY A 55 19.11 15.24 -19.60
C GLY A 55 18.59 16.26 -18.58
N LYS A 56 19.40 16.53 -17.56
CA LYS A 56 19.20 17.59 -16.56
C LYS A 56 19.42 18.96 -17.21
N VAL A 57 18.38 19.80 -17.25
CA VAL A 57 18.46 21.18 -17.74
C VAL A 57 18.22 22.14 -16.57
N VAL A 58 19.25 22.88 -16.16
CA VAL A 58 19.11 23.94 -15.12
C VAL A 58 18.25 25.09 -15.69
N VAL A 59 17.32 25.60 -14.89
CA VAL A 59 16.45 26.74 -15.29
C VAL A 59 17.10 28.08 -14.93
N SER A 60 16.63 29.19 -15.51
CA SER A 60 17.16 30.51 -15.18
C SER A 60 16.82 30.93 -13.74
N ASP A 61 17.65 31.79 -13.14
CA ASP A 61 17.48 32.31 -11.78
C ASP A 61 16.08 32.90 -11.54
N GLN A 62 15.51 33.55 -12.55
CA GLN A 62 14.14 34.09 -12.51
C GLN A 62 13.10 32.97 -12.32
N ILE A 63 13.21 31.86 -13.04
CA ILE A 63 12.30 30.70 -12.92
C ILE A 63 12.53 29.99 -11.59
N HIS A 64 13.78 29.83 -11.16
CA HIS A 64 14.13 29.30 -9.83
C HIS A 64 13.47 30.12 -8.70
N GLN A 65 13.61 31.44 -8.71
CA GLN A 65 12.98 32.31 -7.69
C GLN A 65 11.46 32.29 -7.74
N ILE A 66 10.84 32.16 -8.92
CA ILE A 66 9.38 31.97 -9.04
C ILE A 66 8.95 30.65 -8.38
N LEU A 67 9.64 29.55 -8.69
CA LEU A 67 9.28 28.22 -8.18
C LEU A 67 9.55 28.06 -6.68
N VAL A 68 10.68 28.59 -6.17
CA VAL A 68 10.96 28.64 -4.72
C VAL A 68 9.91 29.46 -3.97
N ASN A 69 9.44 30.58 -4.54
CA ASN A 69 8.37 31.37 -3.93
C ASN A 69 6.99 30.70 -4.04
N LEU A 70 6.74 29.89 -5.09
CA LEU A 70 5.56 29.02 -5.17
C LEU A 70 5.57 27.97 -4.06
N SER A 71 6.67 27.23 -3.89
CA SER A 71 6.82 26.25 -2.79
C SER A 71 6.62 26.91 -1.42
N ARG A 72 7.28 28.06 -1.17
CA ARG A 72 7.06 28.85 0.06
C ARG A 72 5.62 29.31 0.23
N THR A 73 4.86 29.54 -0.83
CA THR A 73 3.46 30.00 -0.72
C THR A 73 2.53 28.83 -0.42
N ILE A 74 2.76 27.67 -1.04
CA ILE A 74 1.99 26.43 -0.81
C ILE A 74 2.23 25.90 0.62
N HIS A 75 3.48 25.89 1.09
CA HIS A 75 3.87 25.27 2.37
C HIS A 75 3.91 26.26 3.56
N ARG A 76 3.55 27.53 3.38
CA ARG A 76 3.53 28.53 4.48
C ARG A 76 2.39 28.37 5.48
N SER A 77 1.39 27.53 5.21
CA SER A 77 0.29 27.26 6.13
C SER A 77 0.57 26.14 7.13
N SER A 78 1.65 25.37 6.96
CA SER A 78 1.99 24.20 7.79
C SER A 78 3.10 24.45 8.82
N ASP A 79 3.71 25.64 8.85
CA ASP A 79 4.75 26.04 9.82
C ASP A 79 4.22 26.24 11.27
N ASP A 80 2.91 26.11 11.49
CA ASP A 80 2.32 26.24 12.83
C ASP A 80 2.60 24.97 13.66
N LEU A 81 3.41 25.09 14.71
CA LEU A 81 4.09 24.02 15.48
C LEU A 81 3.18 22.99 16.18
N PHE A 82 1.87 23.03 15.94
CA PHE A 82 0.87 22.09 16.44
C PHE A 82 0.09 21.37 15.34
N ASN A 83 0.26 21.71 14.06
CA ASN A 83 -0.32 20.96 12.96
C ASN A 83 0.51 19.68 12.69
N PRO A 84 -0.10 18.48 12.72
CA PRO A 84 0.53 17.29 12.15
C PRO A 84 0.64 17.45 10.62
N PRO A 85 1.33 16.56 9.89
CA PRO A 85 1.44 16.60 8.42
C PRO A 85 0.13 16.20 7.70
N GLY A 86 -0.98 16.83 8.07
CA GLY A 86 -2.35 16.58 7.61
C GLY A 86 -2.90 17.64 6.65
N ASP A 87 -2.23 18.78 6.49
CA ASP A 87 -2.58 19.83 5.49
C ASP A 87 -2.08 19.49 4.06
N VAL A 88 -1.85 18.21 3.79
CA VAL A 88 -1.53 17.70 2.45
C VAL A 88 -2.80 17.77 1.60
N SER A 89 -2.80 18.64 0.59
CA SER A 89 -3.93 18.88 -0.31
C SER A 89 -3.64 18.42 -1.74
N PHE A 90 -4.68 18.01 -2.46
CA PHE A 90 -4.58 17.66 -3.87
C PHE A 90 -4.25 18.89 -4.73
N GLN A 91 -3.11 18.85 -5.43
CA GLN A 91 -2.63 19.95 -6.27
C GLN A 91 -2.91 19.65 -7.74
N ARG A 92 -3.75 20.47 -8.40
CA ARG A 92 -4.14 20.26 -9.81
C ARG A 92 -3.01 20.59 -10.78
N LEU A 93 -2.79 19.74 -11.78
CA LEU A 93 -1.97 20.05 -12.94
C LEU A 93 -2.81 20.78 -14.00
N ASN A 94 -2.74 22.11 -13.96
CA ASN A 94 -3.32 23.05 -14.92
C ASN A 94 -4.78 22.76 -15.34
N THR A 95 -5.11 22.87 -16.63
CA THR A 95 -6.46 22.77 -17.20
C THR A 95 -7.02 21.36 -17.25
N HIS A 96 -6.18 20.35 -17.02
CA HIS A 96 -6.55 18.94 -17.18
C HIS A 96 -7.02 18.32 -15.86
N ASP A 97 -7.67 17.15 -15.95
CA ASP A 97 -8.12 16.37 -14.80
C ASP A 97 -7.01 15.44 -14.33
N LEU A 98 -5.98 16.07 -13.76
CA LEU A 98 -4.84 15.45 -13.10
C LEU A 98 -4.55 16.21 -11.80
N TRP A 99 -4.45 15.47 -10.69
CA TRP A 99 -4.17 16.00 -9.36
C TRP A 99 -3.04 15.20 -8.71
N LEU A 100 -2.03 15.89 -8.20
CA LEU A 100 -0.90 15.33 -7.47
C LEU A 100 -1.19 15.37 -5.97
N PHE A 101 -0.74 14.38 -5.20
CA PHE A 101 -1.01 14.31 -3.76
C PHE A 101 0.27 14.29 -2.90
N SER A 102 1.24 13.44 -3.23
CA SER A 102 2.48 13.32 -2.45
C SER A 102 3.65 12.85 -3.30
N ALA A 103 4.86 13.25 -2.91
CA ALA A 103 6.10 12.90 -3.57
C ALA A 103 7.08 12.27 -2.58
N PHE A 104 7.83 11.27 -3.04
CA PHE A 104 8.76 10.48 -2.22
C PHE A 104 10.09 10.30 -2.94
N TYR A 105 11.19 10.40 -2.20
CA TYR A 105 12.48 9.90 -2.66
C TYR A 105 12.45 8.37 -2.67
N ASP A 106 12.70 7.78 -3.84
CA ASP A 106 12.65 6.34 -4.04
C ASP A 106 13.96 5.81 -4.65
N THR A 107 14.18 4.50 -4.50
CA THR A 107 15.31 3.78 -5.06
C THR A 107 14.84 2.39 -5.48
N ILE A 108 15.10 2.02 -6.74
CA ILE A 108 14.68 0.76 -7.35
C ILE A 108 15.88 0.15 -8.06
N SER A 109 16.32 -1.02 -7.60
CA SER A 109 17.64 -1.56 -7.93
C SER A 109 18.72 -0.48 -7.67
N ASN A 110 19.39 -0.01 -8.71
CA ASN A 110 20.43 1.03 -8.63
C ASN A 110 19.94 2.43 -9.07
N LYS A 111 18.68 2.57 -9.53
CA LYS A 111 18.10 3.84 -9.96
C LYS A 111 17.56 4.61 -8.75
N LYS A 112 17.79 5.92 -8.72
CA LYS A 112 17.21 6.86 -7.75
C LYS A 112 16.25 7.78 -8.47
N LEU A 113 15.10 8.04 -7.86
CA LEU A 113 14.03 8.80 -8.51
C LEU A 113 13.16 9.52 -7.48
N VAL A 114 12.51 10.60 -7.88
CA VAL A 114 11.36 11.14 -7.15
C VAL A 114 10.11 10.48 -7.71
N ARG A 115 9.36 9.80 -6.85
CA ARG A 115 8.08 9.16 -7.16
C ARG A 115 6.95 10.08 -6.71
N ILE A 116 6.10 10.52 -7.63
CA ILE A 116 4.92 11.33 -7.31
C ILE A 116 3.67 10.47 -7.48
N PHE A 117 2.80 10.44 -6.49
CA PHE A 117 1.50 9.81 -6.59
C PHE A 117 0.38 10.85 -6.78
N GLY A 118 -0.62 10.47 -7.56
CA GLY A 118 -1.77 11.32 -7.87
C GLY A 118 -2.92 10.56 -8.53
N LEU A 119 -3.92 11.31 -9.00
CA LEU A 119 -5.06 10.82 -9.78
C LEU A 119 -5.04 11.48 -11.16
N GLN A 120 -5.19 10.70 -12.24
CA GLN A 120 -5.35 11.24 -13.59
C GLN A 120 -6.51 10.60 -14.34
N ASP A 121 -7.08 11.33 -15.30
CA ASP A 121 -7.93 10.76 -16.34
C ASP A 121 -7.15 9.74 -17.19
N THR A 122 -7.74 8.57 -17.41
CA THR A 122 -7.25 7.52 -18.32
C THR A 122 -6.88 7.99 -19.73
N ALA A 123 -7.51 9.04 -20.25
CA ALA A 123 -7.25 9.57 -21.59
C ALA A 123 -5.96 10.43 -21.68
N LEU A 124 -5.41 10.89 -20.55
CA LEU A 124 -4.25 11.79 -20.54
C LEU A 124 -2.95 11.03 -20.83
N ASN A 125 -2.40 11.21 -22.03
CA ASN A 125 -1.12 10.63 -22.43
C ASN A 125 -0.01 11.62 -22.82
N ASP A 126 -0.15 12.90 -22.50
CA ASP A 126 0.92 13.89 -22.68
C ASP A 126 2.12 13.60 -21.75
N PRO A 127 3.38 13.59 -22.22
CA PRO A 127 4.55 13.35 -21.38
C PRO A 127 4.73 14.47 -20.34
N VAL A 128 5.28 14.19 -19.16
CA VAL A 128 5.47 15.20 -18.11
C VAL A 128 6.92 15.68 -17.99
N VAL A 129 7.09 16.92 -17.56
CA VAL A 129 8.37 17.52 -17.16
C VAL A 129 8.34 17.71 -15.64
N CYS A 130 9.32 17.16 -14.95
CA CYS A 130 9.54 17.40 -13.52
C CYS A 130 10.53 18.54 -13.35
N TYR A 131 10.15 19.57 -12.59
CA TYR A 131 11.00 20.65 -12.09
C TYR A 131 11.34 20.32 -10.63
N LEU A 132 12.63 20.25 -10.32
CA LEU A 132 13.13 19.84 -9.00
C LEU A 132 13.95 20.96 -8.39
N ILE A 133 13.64 21.30 -7.14
CA ILE A 133 14.32 22.35 -6.38
C ILE A 133 15.32 21.70 -5.43
N GLU A 134 16.60 21.98 -5.63
CA GLU A 134 17.71 21.42 -4.84
C GLU A 134 18.61 22.56 -4.35
N ALA A 135 18.58 22.83 -3.04
CA ALA A 135 19.31 23.92 -2.39
C ALA A 135 19.13 25.29 -3.09
N ASN A 136 20.12 25.72 -3.87
CA ASN A 136 20.18 27.01 -4.55
C ASN A 136 19.91 26.93 -6.07
N GLU A 137 19.58 25.75 -6.60
CA GLU A 137 19.25 25.57 -8.01
C GLU A 137 17.85 24.98 -8.21
N THR A 138 17.35 25.15 -9.43
CA THR A 138 16.22 24.37 -9.94
C THR A 138 16.59 23.83 -11.30
N TYR A 139 16.30 22.56 -11.52
CA TYR A 139 16.53 21.90 -12.79
C TYR A 139 15.28 21.14 -13.23
N ARG A 140 15.18 20.87 -14.52
CA ARG A 140 14.11 20.07 -15.09
C ARG A 140 14.63 18.82 -15.79
N ILE A 141 13.82 17.78 -15.77
CA ILE A 141 14.01 16.48 -16.43
C ILE A 141 12.65 15.97 -16.94
N TYR A 142 12.67 15.05 -17.91
CA TYR A 142 11.47 14.33 -18.29
C TYR A 142 11.10 13.27 -17.25
N GLY A 143 9.82 13.18 -16.92
CA GLY A 143 9.28 12.13 -16.06
C GLY A 143 8.53 11.07 -16.86
N THR A 144 8.60 9.81 -16.41
CA THR A 144 7.71 8.75 -16.89
C THR A 144 6.43 8.72 -16.06
N ARG A 145 5.44 7.91 -16.46
CA ARG A 145 4.29 7.56 -15.63
C ARG A 145 3.91 6.10 -15.77
N GLN A 146 3.27 5.58 -14.73
CA GLN A 146 2.56 4.32 -14.70
C GLN A 146 1.17 4.53 -14.09
N LEU A 147 0.13 4.18 -14.85
CA LEU A 147 -1.20 3.99 -14.31
C LEU A 147 -1.21 2.69 -13.49
N LEU A 148 -1.78 2.73 -12.28
CA LEU A 148 -2.05 1.52 -11.51
C LEU A 148 -3.25 0.77 -12.11
N VAL A 149 -3.27 -0.54 -11.93
CA VAL A 149 -4.33 -1.40 -12.46
C VAL A 149 -5.61 -1.17 -11.67
N ASP A 150 -6.68 -0.86 -12.38
CA ASP A 150 -8.05 -0.75 -11.86
C ASP A 150 -9.01 -1.38 -12.86
N ASN A 151 -9.85 -2.30 -12.39
CA ASN A 151 -10.79 -3.06 -13.21
C ASN A 151 -12.24 -2.53 -13.13
N HIS A 152 -12.50 -1.49 -12.33
CA HIS A 152 -13.86 -1.01 -12.02
C HIS A 152 -14.37 0.06 -13.00
N GLY A 153 -13.63 0.35 -14.07
CA GLY A 153 -14.09 1.16 -15.21
C GLY A 153 -14.11 2.68 -15.01
N TYR A 154 -13.61 3.20 -13.89
CA TYR A 154 -13.60 4.63 -13.59
C TYR A 154 -12.68 5.44 -14.51
N ARG A 155 -13.10 6.68 -14.78
CA ARG A 155 -12.37 7.68 -15.60
C ARG A 155 -11.07 8.11 -14.95
N LEU A 156 -11.09 8.37 -13.64
CA LEU A 156 -9.91 8.74 -12.87
C LEU A 156 -9.27 7.51 -12.24
N ARG A 157 -7.95 7.40 -12.34
CA ARG A 157 -7.15 6.32 -11.79
C ARG A 157 -5.94 6.83 -11.04
N VAL A 158 -5.45 6.02 -10.11
CA VAL A 158 -4.18 6.27 -9.43
C VAL A 158 -3.03 6.18 -10.43
N VAL A 159 -2.18 7.20 -10.44
CA VAL A 159 -0.98 7.29 -11.26
C VAL A 159 0.25 7.48 -10.37
N SER A 160 1.35 6.85 -10.78
CA SER A 160 2.68 7.11 -10.24
C SER A 160 3.53 7.73 -11.35
N PHE A 161 4.06 8.93 -11.12
CA PHE A 161 5.07 9.57 -11.98
C PHE A 161 6.46 9.30 -11.41
N GLU A 162 7.45 9.11 -12.29
CA GLU A 162 8.84 8.85 -11.89
C GLU A 162 9.79 9.84 -12.56
N CYS A 163 10.49 10.62 -11.75
CA CYS A 163 11.52 11.56 -12.20
C CYS A 163 12.88 10.98 -11.79
N GLU A 164 13.62 10.34 -12.71
CA GLU A 164 14.92 9.71 -12.42
C GLU A 164 16.01 10.78 -12.23
N ILE A 165 16.73 10.71 -11.12
CA ILE A 165 17.68 11.76 -10.67
C ILE A 165 19.10 11.22 -10.47
N ASP A 166 20.08 12.12 -10.61
CA ASP A 166 21.49 11.83 -10.34
C ASP A 166 21.69 11.24 -8.93
N PRO A 167 22.55 10.23 -8.73
CA PRO A 167 22.66 9.54 -7.44
C PRO A 167 23.07 10.38 -6.23
N THR A 168 23.65 11.57 -6.47
CA THR A 168 24.01 12.58 -5.46
C THR A 168 22.88 13.54 -5.11
N SER A 169 21.88 13.67 -5.99
CA SER A 169 20.82 14.68 -5.90
C SER A 169 19.85 14.41 -4.75
N LYS A 170 19.44 15.48 -4.07
CA LYS A 170 18.50 15.52 -2.95
C LYS A 170 17.54 16.73 -3.08
N PRO A 171 16.59 16.70 -4.04
CA PRO A 171 15.61 17.77 -4.18
C PRO A 171 14.70 17.85 -2.95
N ASN A 172 14.39 19.06 -2.50
CA ASN A 172 13.45 19.32 -1.41
C ASN A 172 12.01 19.35 -1.89
N PHE A 173 11.79 19.89 -3.09
CA PHE A 173 10.48 20.02 -3.72
C PHE A 173 10.49 19.54 -5.16
N VAL A 174 9.35 19.04 -5.62
CA VAL A 174 9.08 18.68 -7.01
C VAL A 174 7.79 19.32 -7.51
N SER A 175 7.82 19.80 -8.74
CA SER A 175 6.70 20.44 -9.43
C SER A 175 6.61 19.87 -10.84
N LEU A 176 5.41 19.58 -11.35
CA LEU A 176 5.21 19.03 -12.71
C LEU A 176 4.62 20.07 -13.66
N THR A 177 4.81 19.85 -14.96
CA THR A 177 3.94 20.30 -16.07
C THR A 177 3.77 19.15 -17.08
N PHE A 178 2.83 19.27 -18.02
CA PHE A 178 2.95 18.52 -19.28
C PHE A 178 4.06 19.12 -20.16
N SER A 179 4.55 18.34 -21.13
CA SER A 179 5.61 18.75 -22.07
C SER A 179 5.09 19.56 -23.25
N SER A 180 3.77 19.49 -23.48
CA SER A 180 3.00 20.30 -24.43
C SER A 180 2.76 21.73 -23.91
N ASP A 181 2.75 21.90 -22.59
CA ASP A 181 2.50 23.19 -21.92
C ASP A 181 3.77 24.05 -21.83
N ASN A 182 3.76 25.19 -22.52
CA ASN A 182 4.78 26.25 -22.35
C ASN A 182 4.52 27.14 -21.11
N THR A 183 3.88 26.60 -20.07
CA THR A 183 3.55 27.33 -18.83
C THR A 183 4.47 26.91 -17.68
N LEU A 184 4.61 27.77 -16.66
CA LEU A 184 5.33 27.40 -15.44
C LEU A 184 4.44 26.55 -14.52
N PRO A 185 5.01 25.62 -13.73
CA PRO A 185 4.26 24.84 -12.74
C PRO A 185 3.40 25.71 -11.81
N THR A 186 2.20 25.22 -11.51
CA THR A 186 1.24 25.79 -10.54
C THR A 186 1.14 24.99 -9.24
N ASN A 187 2.01 23.99 -9.07
CA ASN A 187 2.03 23.01 -8.00
C ASN A 187 3.46 22.91 -7.43
N SER A 188 3.61 22.46 -6.20
CA SER A 188 4.89 22.06 -5.61
C SER A 188 4.65 21.13 -4.42
N LEU A 189 5.10 19.88 -4.54
CA LEU A 189 5.06 18.86 -3.48
C LEU A 189 6.42 18.80 -2.77
N GLU A 190 6.38 18.66 -1.44
CA GLU A 190 7.54 18.25 -0.65
C GLU A 190 7.94 16.82 -1.05
N VAL A 191 9.25 16.56 -1.19
CA VAL A 191 9.80 15.23 -1.44
C VAL A 191 10.09 14.57 -0.10
N PHE A 192 9.24 13.64 0.34
CA PHE A 192 9.45 12.89 1.58
C PHE A 192 10.60 11.87 1.43
N TYR A 193 11.51 11.85 2.41
CA TYR A 193 12.62 10.90 2.47
C TYR A 193 12.36 9.82 3.52
N SER A 194 12.79 8.58 3.23
CA SER A 194 12.77 7.50 4.23
C SER A 194 13.64 7.85 5.44
N LEU A 195 13.01 7.88 6.61
CA LEU A 195 13.70 8.02 7.90
C LEU A 195 14.12 6.65 8.46
N PRO A 196 15.00 6.59 9.47
CA PRO A 196 15.39 5.33 10.12
C PRO A 196 14.22 4.59 10.77
N LEU A 197 14.42 3.30 11.04
CA LEU A 197 13.45 2.43 11.70
C LEU A 197 13.10 2.94 13.10
N GLN A 198 11.80 3.12 13.36
CA GLN A 198 11.27 3.60 14.64
C GLN A 198 10.37 2.57 15.33
N ARG A 199 9.71 1.69 14.57
CA ARG A 199 8.65 0.79 15.06
C ARG A 199 8.53 -0.47 14.22
N ASN A 200 7.94 -1.53 14.80
CA ASN A 200 7.63 -2.76 14.07
C ASN A 200 6.40 -2.59 13.19
N PHE A 201 5.27 -2.14 13.74
CA PHE A 201 3.98 -2.12 13.01
C PHE A 201 3.31 -0.74 12.98
N THR A 202 2.93 -0.29 11.78
CA THR A 202 1.90 0.72 11.56
C THR A 202 0.63 0.07 11.00
N VAL A 203 -0.57 0.52 11.38
CA VAL A 203 -1.84 0.18 10.69
C VAL A 203 -2.24 1.30 9.74
N CYS A 204 -2.51 0.98 8.48
CA CYS A 204 -3.09 1.87 7.47
C CYS A 204 -4.57 1.52 7.27
N TYR A 205 -5.48 2.44 7.64
CA TYR A 205 -6.91 2.25 7.42
C TYR A 205 -7.36 2.68 6.02
N ALA A 206 -8.50 2.11 5.60
CA ALA A 206 -9.33 2.64 4.53
C ALA A 206 -9.70 4.13 4.72
N VAL A 207 -10.11 4.79 3.63
CA VAL A 207 -10.62 6.17 3.65
C VAL A 207 -11.90 6.24 4.48
N LEU A 208 -11.92 7.12 5.48
CA LEU A 208 -13.07 7.36 6.33
C LEU A 208 -14.02 8.35 5.64
N PHE A 209 -15.08 7.81 5.05
CA PHE A 209 -16.16 8.52 4.39
C PHE A 209 -17.50 8.23 5.08
N ASP A 210 -18.28 9.28 5.34
CA ASP A 210 -19.49 9.30 6.18
C ASP A 210 -19.36 8.54 7.52
N PHE A 211 -18.15 8.53 8.11
CA PHE A 211 -17.82 7.58 9.16
C PHE A 211 -18.20 8.10 10.56
N THR A 212 -19.25 7.49 11.13
CA THR A 212 -19.84 7.87 12.42
C THR A 212 -19.49 6.94 13.58
N ASN A 213 -18.99 5.72 13.32
CA ASN A 213 -18.81 4.68 14.34
C ASN A 213 -17.51 4.85 15.15
N TYR A 214 -17.45 5.88 16.00
CA TYR A 214 -16.32 6.14 16.90
C TYR A 214 -15.96 4.95 17.82
N ARG A 215 -16.92 4.06 18.14
CA ARG A 215 -16.70 2.87 18.98
C ARG A 215 -15.79 1.85 18.28
N GLN A 216 -16.04 1.63 16.99
CA GLN A 216 -15.26 0.74 16.11
C GLN A 216 -13.80 1.21 16.01
N ILE A 217 -13.53 2.53 15.94
CA ILE A 217 -12.16 3.07 16.01
C ILE A 217 -11.50 2.75 17.36
N ILE A 218 -12.20 2.95 18.48
CA ILE A 218 -11.64 2.68 19.81
C ILE A 218 -11.34 1.18 19.98
N GLN A 219 -12.25 0.30 19.55
CA GLN A 219 -12.02 -1.14 19.52
C GLN A 219 -10.82 -1.49 18.65
N ASN A 220 -10.77 -1.04 17.40
CA ASN A 220 -9.74 -1.43 16.45
C ASN A 220 -8.35 -0.94 16.90
N VAL A 221 -8.22 0.33 17.29
CA VAL A 221 -6.94 0.86 17.78
C VAL A 221 -6.46 0.13 19.03
N GLU A 222 -7.28 -0.02 20.07
CA GLU A 222 -6.79 -0.63 21.31
C GLU A 222 -6.63 -2.16 21.22
N PHE A 223 -7.31 -2.85 20.29
CA PHE A 223 -7.07 -4.27 19.99
C PHE A 223 -5.76 -4.48 19.22
N ASN A 224 -5.56 -3.74 18.12
CA ASN A 224 -4.34 -3.86 17.33
C ASN A 224 -3.10 -3.40 18.11
N ARG A 225 -3.24 -2.47 19.07
CA ARG A 225 -2.17 -2.12 20.03
C ARG A 225 -1.78 -3.27 20.98
N VAL A 226 -2.64 -4.27 21.19
CA VAL A 226 -2.27 -5.51 21.90
C VAL A 226 -1.54 -6.48 20.96
N LEU A 227 -1.95 -6.55 19.68
CA LEU A 227 -1.28 -7.36 18.65
C LEU A 227 0.10 -6.83 18.22
N GLY A 228 0.47 -5.60 18.62
CA GLY A 228 1.78 -5.01 18.37
C GLY A 228 1.78 -3.73 17.51
N ALA A 229 0.62 -3.17 17.15
CA ALA A 229 0.54 -1.90 16.43
C ALA A 229 1.02 -0.72 17.29
N GLU A 230 2.02 0.01 16.79
CA GLU A 230 2.62 1.15 17.50
C GLU A 230 2.11 2.50 16.99
N HIS A 231 1.71 2.57 15.71
CA HIS A 231 1.15 3.78 15.09
C HIS A 231 0.02 3.46 14.10
N PHE A 232 -0.84 4.43 13.81
CA PHE A 232 -2.02 4.29 12.97
C PHE A 232 -2.13 5.44 11.97
N PHE A 233 -2.65 5.18 10.77
CA PHE A 233 -2.95 6.20 9.76
C PHE A 233 -4.43 6.14 9.38
N ALA A 234 -5.08 7.30 9.34
CA ALA A 234 -6.47 7.45 8.90
C ALA A 234 -6.59 8.60 7.89
N TYR A 235 -7.35 8.38 6.83
CA TYR A 235 -7.62 9.38 5.79
C TYR A 235 -9.03 9.91 5.95
N ASN A 236 -9.17 11.17 6.37
CA ASN A 236 -10.44 11.79 6.70
C ASN A 236 -11.08 12.47 5.47
N MET A 237 -12.07 11.83 4.85
CA MET A 237 -12.88 12.46 3.81
C MET A 237 -14.17 13.07 4.37
N SER A 238 -14.86 12.34 5.26
CA SER A 238 -16.00 12.85 6.02
C SER A 238 -16.25 11.97 7.24
N ILE A 239 -16.29 12.57 8.43
CA ILE A 239 -16.50 11.89 9.71
C ILE A 239 -17.37 12.70 10.67
N SER A 240 -18.02 12.04 11.62
CA SER A 240 -18.74 12.74 12.69
C SER A 240 -17.79 13.51 13.62
N SER A 241 -18.26 14.58 14.25
CA SER A 241 -17.51 15.32 15.28
C SER A 241 -17.13 14.46 16.50
N THR A 242 -17.87 13.37 16.76
CA THR A 242 -17.52 12.39 17.79
C THR A 242 -16.38 11.47 17.34
N THR A 243 -16.33 11.15 16.05
CA THR A 243 -15.21 10.43 15.42
C THR A 243 -13.95 11.30 15.43
N ASP A 244 -14.04 12.55 14.98
CA ASP A 244 -12.93 13.52 14.96
C ASP A 244 -12.29 13.67 16.34
N ALA A 245 -13.08 13.84 17.40
CA ALA A 245 -12.57 13.92 18.77
C ALA A 245 -11.83 12.65 19.22
N VAL A 246 -12.25 11.46 18.76
CA VAL A 246 -11.54 10.20 19.02
C VAL A 246 -10.23 10.11 18.24
N LEU A 247 -10.20 10.51 16.96
CA LEU A 247 -8.96 10.55 16.19
C LEU A 247 -7.96 11.55 16.80
N ARG A 248 -8.41 12.77 17.15
CA ARG A 248 -7.59 13.79 17.82
C ARG A 248 -7.06 13.34 19.19
N HIS A 249 -7.80 12.51 19.93
CA HIS A 249 -7.30 11.90 21.17
C HIS A 249 -6.12 10.96 20.92
N TYR A 250 -6.13 10.18 19.82
CA TYR A 250 -5.00 9.34 19.43
C TYR A 250 -3.83 10.13 18.82
N GLN A 251 -4.10 11.17 18.03
CA GLN A 251 -3.07 12.10 17.53
C GLN A 251 -2.31 12.76 18.70
N LYS A 252 -3.03 13.31 19.69
CA LYS A 252 -2.45 13.91 20.91
C LYS A 252 -1.65 12.92 21.79
N ARG A 253 -1.75 11.61 21.52
CA ARG A 253 -0.98 10.54 22.18
C ARG A 253 0.21 10.05 21.34
N GLY A 254 0.46 10.64 20.16
CA GLY A 254 1.47 10.18 19.20
C GLY A 254 1.14 8.85 18.50
N LEU A 255 -0.06 8.31 18.72
CA LEU A 255 -0.47 6.98 18.23
C LEU A 255 -1.06 7.02 16.83
N MET A 256 -1.44 8.18 16.31
CA MET A 256 -2.14 8.28 15.03
C MET A 256 -1.74 9.51 14.23
N THR A 257 -1.59 9.33 12.93
CA THR A 257 -1.57 10.41 11.93
C THR A 257 -2.93 10.43 11.23
N VAL A 258 -3.52 11.62 11.10
CA VAL A 258 -4.76 11.84 10.34
C VAL A 258 -4.46 12.79 9.21
N ILE A 259 -4.67 12.33 7.98
CA ILE A 259 -4.47 13.10 6.76
C ILE A 259 -5.84 13.52 6.25
N GLN A 260 -6.02 14.79 5.89
CA GLN A 260 -7.27 15.23 5.29
C GLN A 260 -7.36 14.70 3.85
N TRP A 261 -8.55 14.25 3.45
CA TRP A 261 -8.78 13.62 2.15
C TRP A 261 -9.88 14.34 1.36
N PRO A 262 -9.68 15.63 0.99
CA PRO A 262 -10.59 16.38 0.14
C PRO A 262 -10.46 15.89 -1.30
N LEU A 263 -11.04 14.72 -1.59
CA LEU A 263 -10.97 14.06 -2.89
C LEU A 263 -11.53 15.00 -3.98
N PRO A 264 -10.75 15.35 -5.02
CA PRO A 264 -11.08 16.47 -5.91
C PRO A 264 -12.18 16.15 -6.92
N ALA A 265 -12.51 14.86 -7.12
CA ALA A 265 -13.57 14.38 -7.99
C ALA A 265 -14.07 13.01 -7.53
N SER A 266 -15.36 12.73 -7.72
CA SER A 266 -16.02 11.49 -7.28
C SER A 266 -15.90 10.32 -8.27
N GLU A 267 -15.32 10.54 -9.45
CA GLU A 267 -15.21 9.54 -10.54
C GLU A 267 -14.01 8.59 -10.35
N ILE A 268 -13.85 8.05 -9.14
CA ILE A 268 -12.81 7.08 -8.77
C ILE A 268 -13.33 6.02 -7.79
N HIS A 269 -12.83 4.79 -7.93
CA HIS A 269 -13.20 3.67 -7.10
C HIS A 269 -12.92 3.89 -5.59
N TYR A 270 -13.87 3.50 -4.74
CA TYR A 270 -13.86 3.66 -3.27
C TYR A 270 -13.11 4.90 -2.76
N ASN A 271 -13.53 6.09 -3.22
CA ASN A 271 -13.00 7.38 -2.77
C ASN A 271 -11.47 7.53 -2.90
N GLY A 272 -10.84 6.82 -3.85
CA GLY A 272 -9.39 6.84 -4.04
C GLY A 272 -8.60 6.04 -3.00
N GLN A 273 -9.21 5.05 -2.32
CA GLN A 273 -8.57 4.24 -1.28
C GLN A 273 -7.20 3.66 -1.67
N VAL A 274 -7.01 3.25 -2.93
CA VAL A 274 -5.71 2.75 -3.42
C VAL A 274 -4.61 3.82 -3.33
N LEU A 275 -4.91 5.09 -3.65
CA LEU A 275 -3.96 6.19 -3.50
C LEU A 275 -3.63 6.44 -2.02
N ALA A 276 -4.64 6.41 -1.14
CA ALA A 276 -4.45 6.57 0.30
C ALA A 276 -3.54 5.47 0.89
N ILE A 277 -3.71 4.22 0.45
CA ILE A 277 -2.86 3.09 0.87
C ILE A 277 -1.44 3.24 0.34
N ASN A 278 -1.25 3.68 -0.91
CA ASN A 278 0.07 3.94 -1.47
C ASN A 278 0.79 5.07 -0.70
N ASP A 279 0.13 6.20 -0.47
CA ASP A 279 0.65 7.30 0.36
C ASP A 279 1.02 6.82 1.78
N CYS A 280 0.16 5.99 2.40
CA CYS A 280 0.38 5.47 3.75
C CYS A 280 1.61 4.56 3.84
N VAL A 281 1.75 3.62 2.91
CA VAL A 281 2.89 2.69 2.89
C VAL A 281 4.19 3.44 2.60
N TYR A 282 4.20 4.39 1.66
CA TYR A 282 5.39 5.17 1.34
C TYR A 282 5.79 6.13 2.49
N ARG A 283 4.84 6.75 3.20
CA ARG A 283 5.13 7.51 4.43
C ARG A 283 5.74 6.67 5.56
N ASN A 284 5.49 5.36 5.57
CA ASN A 284 6.08 4.45 6.55
C ASN A 284 7.35 3.73 6.03
N LYS A 285 7.79 3.99 4.80
CA LYS A 285 8.96 3.36 4.18
C LYS A 285 10.25 3.71 4.92
N GLY A 286 10.86 2.70 5.54
CA GLY A 286 12.04 2.83 6.42
C GLY A 286 11.70 3.07 7.89
N ILE A 287 10.53 3.65 8.18
CA ILE A 287 10.08 4.00 9.54
C ILE A 287 9.45 2.80 10.28
N SER A 288 8.66 2.01 9.57
CA SER A 288 7.99 0.82 10.10
C SER A 288 8.49 -0.42 9.39
N LYS A 289 8.84 -1.47 10.15
CA LYS A 289 9.25 -2.77 9.59
C LYS A 289 8.12 -3.42 8.79
N TYR A 290 6.89 -3.23 9.25
CA TYR A 290 5.66 -3.76 8.66
C TYR A 290 4.56 -2.70 8.67
N VAL A 291 3.67 -2.77 7.68
CA VAL A 291 2.44 -1.99 7.58
C VAL A 291 1.27 -2.95 7.40
N VAL A 292 0.27 -2.87 8.27
CA VAL A 292 -0.97 -3.66 8.18
C VAL A 292 -2.03 -2.86 7.43
N ILE A 293 -2.54 -3.39 6.33
CA ILE A 293 -3.58 -2.78 5.50
C ILE A 293 -4.90 -3.48 5.84
N GLN A 294 -5.79 -2.81 6.59
CA GLN A 294 -7.09 -3.36 7.02
C GLN A 294 -8.14 -2.27 7.22
N ASP A 295 -9.42 -2.64 7.14
CA ASP A 295 -10.55 -1.77 7.43
C ASP A 295 -10.79 -1.71 8.95
N THR A 296 -11.60 -0.75 9.41
CA THR A 296 -11.77 -0.52 10.86
C THR A 296 -12.69 -1.54 11.55
N ASP A 297 -13.46 -2.33 10.79
CA ASP A 297 -14.20 -3.51 11.24
C ASP A 297 -13.44 -4.84 11.03
N GLU A 298 -12.16 -4.79 10.64
CA GLU A 298 -11.32 -5.97 10.43
C GLU A 298 -10.16 -6.04 11.42
N PHE A 299 -9.75 -7.27 11.73
CA PHE A 299 -8.66 -7.57 12.66
C PHE A 299 -7.89 -8.78 12.13
N ILE A 300 -6.59 -8.64 11.85
CA ILE A 300 -5.72 -9.81 11.59
C ILE A 300 -5.42 -10.48 12.93
N ILE A 301 -6.13 -11.55 13.25
CA ILE A 301 -6.01 -12.25 14.54
C ILE A 301 -5.22 -13.56 14.30
N PRO A 302 -4.06 -13.76 14.99
CA PRO A 302 -3.41 -15.07 15.02
C PRO A 302 -4.30 -16.07 15.76
N ASN A 303 -4.14 -17.36 15.49
CA ASN A 303 -4.84 -18.41 16.25
C ASN A 303 -4.05 -18.85 17.49
N HIS A 304 -2.71 -18.82 17.42
CA HIS A 304 -1.84 -19.43 18.43
C HIS A 304 -0.86 -18.45 19.10
N HIS A 305 -0.58 -17.29 18.49
CA HIS A 305 0.36 -16.28 19.01
C HIS A 305 -0.34 -15.06 19.61
N ASP A 306 0.23 -14.44 20.63
CA ASP A 306 -0.38 -13.27 21.29
C ASP A 306 -0.05 -11.92 20.59
N ASN A 307 0.71 -11.93 19.50
CA ASN A 307 1.07 -10.73 18.73
C ASN A 307 1.50 -11.08 17.29
N TRP A 308 1.72 -10.07 16.45
CA TRP A 308 2.14 -10.23 15.06
C TRP A 308 3.65 -10.49 14.86
N VAL A 309 4.52 -10.21 15.86
CA VAL A 309 5.96 -10.55 15.75
C VAL A 309 6.12 -12.06 15.71
N ASP A 310 5.49 -12.76 16.64
CA ASP A 310 5.59 -14.21 16.76
C ASP A 310 4.86 -14.93 15.61
N LEU A 311 3.71 -14.41 15.17
CA LEU A 311 3.02 -14.88 13.96
C LEU A 311 3.92 -14.79 12.72
N ILE A 312 4.56 -13.63 12.48
CA ILE A 312 5.46 -13.47 11.33
C ILE A 312 6.72 -14.32 11.49
N HIS A 313 7.19 -14.57 12.72
CA HIS A 313 8.31 -15.46 12.96
C HIS A 313 7.99 -16.90 12.55
N GLU A 314 6.83 -17.43 12.92
CA GLU A 314 6.39 -18.77 12.50
C GLU A 314 6.19 -18.87 10.97
N ILE A 315 5.52 -17.88 10.35
CA ILE A 315 5.34 -17.86 8.88
C ILE A 315 6.69 -17.85 8.16
N ASN A 316 7.67 -17.10 8.65
CA ASN A 316 9.02 -17.06 8.08
C ASN A 316 9.73 -18.42 8.22
N GLN A 317 9.59 -19.10 9.36
CA GLN A 317 10.15 -20.46 9.56
C GLN A 317 9.50 -21.47 8.61
N GLU A 318 8.17 -21.49 8.48
CA GLU A 318 7.47 -22.36 7.53
C GLU A 318 7.92 -22.10 6.08
N TYR A 319 8.08 -20.83 5.71
CA TYR A 319 8.52 -20.44 4.38
C TYR A 319 9.95 -20.89 4.07
N ASP A 320 10.89 -20.73 5.01
CA ASP A 320 12.28 -21.18 4.87
C ASP A 320 12.41 -22.70 4.79
N LEU A 321 11.64 -23.43 5.61
CA LEU A 321 11.57 -24.89 5.55
C LEU A 321 11.01 -25.36 4.20
N LYS A 322 9.94 -24.73 3.72
CA LYS A 322 9.31 -25.05 2.43
C LYS A 322 10.23 -24.79 1.22
N ASN A 323 11.10 -23.79 1.31
CA ASN A 323 12.07 -23.44 0.26
C ASN A 323 13.45 -24.09 0.44
N ASN A 324 13.67 -24.87 1.51
CA ASN A 324 14.98 -25.42 1.89
C ASN A 324 16.10 -24.36 1.99
N CYS A 325 15.78 -23.15 2.47
CA CYS A 325 16.70 -22.03 2.52
C CYS A 325 16.38 -21.10 3.70
N SER A 326 17.29 -21.00 4.68
CA SER A 326 17.10 -20.30 5.97
C SER A 326 17.15 -18.76 5.92
N THR A 327 17.02 -18.18 4.73
CA THR A 327 16.92 -16.73 4.49
C THR A 327 15.94 -16.41 3.36
N SER A 328 15.15 -17.38 2.90
CA SER A 328 14.19 -17.15 1.80
C SER A 328 13.07 -16.19 2.21
N HIS A 329 12.72 -16.17 3.49
CA HIS A 329 11.75 -15.23 4.06
C HIS A 329 12.16 -13.75 3.91
N GLU A 330 13.45 -13.45 3.70
CA GLU A 330 13.93 -12.09 3.40
C GLU A 330 13.33 -11.55 2.08
N GLN A 331 12.89 -12.43 1.17
CA GLN A 331 12.19 -12.08 -0.07
C GLN A 331 10.70 -11.82 0.12
N ILE A 332 10.09 -12.20 1.25
CA ILE A 332 8.68 -11.91 1.50
C ILE A 332 8.51 -10.40 1.61
N GLY A 333 7.79 -9.81 0.65
CA GLY A 333 7.33 -8.42 0.70
C GLY A 333 5.96 -8.29 1.35
N THR A 334 5.10 -9.31 1.22
CA THR A 334 3.70 -9.24 1.64
C THR A 334 3.21 -10.56 2.22
N TYR A 335 2.55 -10.48 3.38
CA TYR A 335 1.90 -11.58 4.08
C TYR A 335 0.39 -11.42 3.88
N ILE A 336 -0.23 -12.33 3.12
CA ILE A 336 -1.64 -12.30 2.75
C ILE A 336 -2.43 -13.20 3.70
N VAL A 337 -3.41 -12.64 4.42
CA VAL A 337 -4.27 -13.36 5.37
C VAL A 337 -5.70 -13.40 4.85
N GLU A 338 -6.28 -14.59 4.74
CA GLU A 338 -7.66 -14.77 4.25
C GLU A 338 -8.71 -14.30 5.27
N SER A 339 -9.85 -13.85 4.76
CA SER A 339 -10.90 -13.22 5.58
C SER A 339 -12.10 -14.13 5.80
N THR A 340 -12.76 -13.98 6.94
CA THR A 340 -14.04 -14.64 7.24
C THR A 340 -14.93 -13.72 8.08
N PHE A 341 -16.24 -13.79 7.84
CA PHE A 341 -17.21 -12.84 8.40
C PHE A 341 -17.78 -13.32 9.74
N PHE A 342 -17.59 -12.49 10.77
CA PHE A 342 -18.12 -12.65 12.13
C PHE A 342 -19.40 -11.81 12.29
N GLN A 343 -20.52 -12.48 12.55
CA GLN A 343 -21.84 -11.91 12.27
C GLN A 343 -22.78 -11.95 13.47
N GLU A 344 -22.75 -13.05 14.24
CA GLU A 344 -23.76 -13.35 15.24
C GLU A 344 -23.15 -13.56 16.63
N MET A 345 -23.95 -13.23 17.64
CA MET A 345 -23.75 -13.70 19.01
C MET A 345 -23.91 -15.23 19.05
N PRO A 346 -23.08 -15.95 19.82
CA PRO A 346 -23.38 -17.35 20.17
C PRO A 346 -24.74 -17.47 20.84
N THR A 347 -25.37 -18.65 20.78
CA THR A 347 -26.62 -18.88 21.51
C THR A 347 -26.41 -18.65 23.01
N ARG A 348 -27.50 -18.35 23.74
CA ARG A 348 -27.46 -18.13 25.19
C ARG A 348 -26.80 -19.30 25.96
N LYS A 349 -26.87 -20.53 25.44
CA LYS A 349 -26.20 -21.71 26.00
C LYS A 349 -24.69 -21.67 25.75
N GLU A 350 -24.26 -21.44 24.52
CA GLU A 350 -22.83 -21.36 24.17
C GLU A 350 -22.16 -20.19 24.89
N PHE A 351 -22.79 -19.02 24.90
CA PHE A 351 -22.25 -17.84 25.59
C PHE A 351 -22.16 -18.05 27.11
N SER A 352 -23.07 -18.82 27.72
CA SER A 352 -22.95 -19.26 29.13
C SER A 352 -21.66 -20.05 29.38
N GLU A 353 -21.31 -20.99 28.50
CA GLU A 353 -20.10 -21.80 28.68
C GLU A 353 -18.83 -21.01 28.32
N ILE A 354 -18.88 -20.15 27.32
CA ILE A 354 -17.81 -19.18 26.97
C ILE A 354 -17.50 -18.27 28.17
N LYS A 355 -18.53 -17.73 28.85
CA LYS A 355 -18.33 -16.90 30.05
C LYS A 355 -17.59 -17.64 31.17
N LYS A 356 -17.85 -18.95 31.35
CA LYS A 356 -17.11 -19.78 32.32
C LYS A 356 -15.67 -20.01 31.88
N HIS A 357 -15.46 -20.46 30.64
CA HIS A 357 -14.13 -20.83 30.13
C HIS A 357 -13.16 -19.65 30.10
N TYR A 358 -13.63 -18.48 29.64
CA TYR A 358 -12.83 -17.26 29.56
C TYR A 358 -12.93 -16.35 30.80
N PHE A 359 -13.64 -16.77 31.87
CA PHE A 359 -13.87 -15.95 33.07
C PHE A 359 -14.45 -14.55 32.79
N ILE A 360 -15.40 -14.44 31.84
CA ILE A 360 -16.03 -13.17 31.46
C ILE A 360 -17.10 -12.81 32.50
N SER A 361 -16.87 -11.74 33.26
CA SER A 361 -17.85 -11.29 34.26
C SER A 361 -19.05 -10.57 33.62
N ASP A 362 -20.16 -10.47 34.35
CA ASP A 362 -21.31 -9.64 33.96
C ASP A 362 -20.96 -8.17 33.71
N ARG A 363 -19.85 -7.67 34.30
CA ARG A 363 -19.35 -6.32 34.07
C ARG A 363 -18.65 -6.20 32.72
N ASP A 364 -18.00 -7.26 32.27
CA ASP A 364 -17.31 -7.30 30.98
C ASP A 364 -18.31 -7.54 29.85
N GLU A 365 -19.29 -8.44 30.02
CA GLU A 365 -20.42 -8.59 29.10
C GLU A 365 -21.19 -7.28 28.89
N LYS A 366 -21.57 -6.60 29.98
CA LYS A 366 -22.23 -5.28 29.90
C LYS A 366 -21.36 -4.21 29.25
N MET A 367 -20.03 -4.32 29.36
CA MET A 367 -19.10 -3.44 28.65
C MET A 367 -19.04 -3.76 27.16
N PHE A 368 -18.97 -5.04 26.78
CA PHE A 368 -18.97 -5.47 25.39
C PHE A 368 -20.23 -5.00 24.66
N GLN A 369 -21.40 -5.21 25.25
CA GLN A 369 -22.69 -4.75 24.73
C GLN A 369 -22.76 -3.22 24.64
N ARG A 370 -22.45 -2.50 25.75
CA ARG A 370 -22.58 -1.02 25.81
C ARG A 370 -21.66 -0.28 24.85
N TYR A 371 -20.46 -0.78 24.60
CA TYR A 371 -19.49 -0.15 23.70
C TYR A 371 -19.37 -0.86 22.35
N SER A 372 -20.31 -1.75 22.02
CA SER A 372 -20.39 -2.42 20.71
C SER A 372 -19.08 -3.10 20.33
N LEU A 373 -18.47 -3.81 21.28
CA LEU A 373 -17.18 -4.47 21.12
C LEU A 373 -17.37 -5.82 20.39
N THR A 374 -17.72 -5.71 19.10
CA THR A 374 -18.04 -6.82 18.20
C THR A 374 -17.02 -7.95 18.23
N VAL A 375 -15.73 -7.65 18.37
CA VAL A 375 -14.63 -8.64 18.41
C VAL A 375 -14.73 -9.60 19.62
N PHE A 376 -15.52 -9.26 20.65
CA PHE A 376 -15.80 -10.09 21.83
C PHE A 376 -17.28 -10.52 21.96
N THR A 377 -18.17 -10.06 21.08
CA THR A 377 -19.61 -10.43 21.08
C THR A 377 -19.97 -11.32 19.90
N ASN A 378 -19.55 -10.91 18.71
CA ASN A 378 -19.83 -11.61 17.46
C ASN A 378 -18.73 -12.67 17.30
N LEU A 379 -19.01 -13.86 17.80
CA LEU A 379 -18.10 -15.00 17.88
C LEU A 379 -18.58 -16.17 17.01
N VAL A 380 -19.74 -16.04 16.38
CA VAL A 380 -20.18 -16.95 15.32
C VAL A 380 -19.77 -16.35 13.98
N ARG A 381 -18.89 -17.07 13.29
CA ARG A 381 -18.41 -16.74 11.94
C ARG A 381 -18.92 -17.70 10.89
N MET A 382 -18.68 -17.37 9.63
CA MET A 382 -18.83 -18.32 8.53
C MET A 382 -17.85 -19.49 8.65
N ASN A 383 -18.27 -20.65 8.14
CA ASN A 383 -17.36 -21.76 7.86
C ASN A 383 -16.34 -21.37 6.77
N GLN A 384 -16.82 -20.73 5.70
CA GLN A 384 -16.01 -20.31 4.56
C GLN A 384 -15.05 -19.15 4.88
N THR A 385 -13.85 -19.27 4.32
CA THR A 385 -12.79 -18.26 4.17
C THR A 385 -12.76 -17.67 2.75
N PHE A 386 -12.17 -16.50 2.61
CA PHE A 386 -12.15 -15.73 1.37
C PHE A 386 -10.75 -15.16 1.06
N GLY A 387 -10.02 -15.88 0.22
CA GLY A 387 -8.93 -15.35 -0.59
C GLY A 387 -9.42 -14.57 -1.82
N ASP A 388 -8.45 -14.07 -2.59
CA ASP A 388 -8.53 -13.49 -3.93
C ASP A 388 -9.49 -12.30 -4.19
N ALA A 389 -10.34 -11.88 -3.24
CA ALA A 389 -11.10 -10.62 -3.29
C ALA A 389 -11.49 -10.00 -1.92
N ARG A 390 -11.09 -10.58 -0.78
CA ARG A 390 -11.51 -10.15 0.58
C ARG A 390 -10.44 -10.28 1.67
N GLN A 391 -9.35 -10.98 1.38
CA GLN A 391 -8.13 -11.02 2.17
C GLN A 391 -7.62 -9.61 2.52
N LYS A 392 -6.81 -9.54 3.57
CA LYS A 392 -6.04 -8.35 3.96
C LYS A 392 -4.58 -8.71 4.18
N SER A 393 -3.71 -7.71 4.28
CA SER A 393 -2.27 -7.93 4.18
C SER A 393 -1.43 -7.16 5.19
N ILE A 394 -0.31 -7.78 5.56
CA ILE A 394 0.81 -7.12 6.21
C ILE A 394 1.92 -6.98 5.16
N VAL A 395 2.33 -5.76 4.83
CA VAL A 395 3.37 -5.47 3.83
C VAL A 395 4.64 -4.98 4.49
N ARG A 396 5.80 -5.24 3.87
CA ARG A 396 7.08 -4.61 4.17
C ARG A 396 7.26 -3.40 3.24
N PRO A 397 7.19 -2.15 3.74
CA PRO A 397 7.17 -0.95 2.90
C PRO A 397 8.37 -0.78 1.96
N GLU A 398 9.51 -1.35 2.30
CA GLU A 398 10.73 -1.34 1.49
C GLU A 398 10.74 -2.37 0.36
N MET A 399 9.80 -3.33 0.36
CA MET A 399 9.69 -4.44 -0.59
C MET A 399 8.54 -4.30 -1.59
N VAL A 400 7.48 -3.56 -1.25
CA VAL A 400 6.34 -3.35 -2.16
C VAL A 400 6.52 -2.09 -3.03
N LEU A 401 6.04 -2.14 -4.28
CA LEU A 401 6.06 -1.00 -5.21
C LEU A 401 4.70 -0.31 -5.25
N PHE A 402 3.62 -1.07 -5.47
CA PHE A 402 2.23 -0.59 -5.48
C PHE A 402 1.34 -1.52 -4.65
N PRO A 403 1.06 -1.20 -3.37
CA PRO A 403 0.04 -1.89 -2.57
C PRO A 403 -1.40 -1.56 -3.03
N ASP A 404 -2.34 -2.42 -2.65
CA ASP A 404 -3.80 -2.28 -2.80
C ASP A 404 -4.49 -2.63 -1.46
N VAL A 405 -5.81 -2.43 -1.36
CA VAL A 405 -6.64 -2.80 -0.19
C VAL A 405 -6.61 -4.30 0.14
N HIS A 406 -6.46 -5.20 -0.85
CA HIS A 406 -6.48 -6.64 -0.61
C HIS A 406 -5.09 -7.29 -0.67
N THR A 407 -4.24 -6.87 -1.60
CA THR A 407 -2.90 -7.47 -1.80
C THR A 407 -1.91 -6.44 -2.37
N THR A 408 -0.75 -6.88 -2.84
CA THR A 408 0.19 -6.04 -3.59
C THR A 408 -0.03 -6.19 -5.09
N ILE A 409 -0.23 -5.07 -5.81
CA ILE A 409 -0.34 -5.05 -7.28
C ILE A 409 1.04 -5.26 -7.92
N ALA A 410 2.07 -4.62 -7.36
CA ALA A 410 3.44 -4.73 -7.84
C ALA A 410 4.45 -4.76 -6.69
N HIS A 411 5.37 -5.73 -6.78
CA HIS A 411 6.51 -5.91 -5.89
C HIS A 411 7.75 -5.21 -6.44
N ARG A 412 8.72 -4.90 -5.56
CA ARG A 412 10.07 -4.49 -5.96
C ARG A 412 10.87 -5.74 -6.40
N PRO A 413 12.00 -5.58 -7.12
CA PRO A 413 12.80 -6.73 -7.55
C PRO A 413 13.19 -7.65 -6.38
N SER A 414 13.08 -8.96 -6.59
CA SER A 414 13.23 -10.04 -5.60
C SER A 414 12.19 -10.12 -4.46
N ALA A 415 11.22 -9.20 -4.38
CA ALA A 415 10.13 -9.31 -3.42
C ALA A 415 9.00 -10.23 -3.93
N THR A 416 8.30 -10.91 -3.01
CA THR A 416 7.21 -11.85 -3.32
C THR A 416 6.15 -11.92 -2.20
N ASP A 417 5.06 -12.65 -2.46
CA ASP A 417 3.97 -12.88 -1.51
C ASP A 417 4.13 -14.20 -0.75
N VAL A 418 3.66 -14.24 0.50
CA VAL A 418 3.28 -15.48 1.19
C VAL A 418 1.80 -15.43 1.54
N ARG A 419 1.06 -16.52 1.24
CA ARG A 419 -0.29 -16.72 1.78
C ARG A 419 -0.16 -17.40 3.15
N VAL A 420 -0.63 -16.72 4.18
CA VAL A 420 -0.68 -17.23 5.56
C VAL A 420 -1.74 -18.32 5.63
N HIS A 421 -1.38 -19.47 6.20
CA HIS A 421 -2.30 -20.59 6.33
C HIS A 421 -3.36 -20.30 7.41
N GLU A 422 -4.60 -20.74 7.18
CA GLU A 422 -5.76 -20.44 8.05
C GLU A 422 -5.56 -20.91 9.50
N SER A 423 -4.70 -21.92 9.73
CA SER A 423 -4.35 -22.39 11.07
C SER A 423 -3.47 -21.41 11.85
N LEU A 424 -2.77 -20.49 11.17
CA LEU A 424 -1.88 -19.51 11.82
C LEU A 424 -2.61 -18.21 12.16
N ALA A 425 -3.42 -17.69 11.22
CA ALA A 425 -4.18 -16.46 11.39
C ALA A 425 -5.36 -16.34 10.41
N LEU A 426 -6.37 -15.54 10.78
CA LEU A 426 -7.49 -15.15 9.91
C LEU A 426 -7.78 -13.64 10.07
N VAL A 427 -8.38 -13.02 9.04
CA VAL A 427 -8.99 -11.70 9.18
C VAL A 427 -10.40 -11.88 9.73
N HIS A 428 -10.65 -11.38 10.93
CA HIS A 428 -11.98 -11.35 11.54
C HIS A 428 -12.75 -10.14 11.01
N HIS A 429 -13.54 -10.32 9.94
CA HIS A 429 -14.39 -9.26 9.40
C HIS A 429 -15.67 -9.14 10.23
N GLN A 430 -15.75 -8.12 11.09
CA GLN A 430 -16.87 -7.89 12.03
C GLN A 430 -18.09 -7.25 11.33
N ARG A 431 -18.61 -7.91 10.29
CA ARG A 431 -19.71 -7.45 9.43
C ARG A 431 -20.60 -8.62 9.01
N PHE A 432 -21.91 -8.39 8.92
CA PHE A 432 -22.88 -9.36 8.41
C PHE A 432 -22.67 -9.67 6.91
N HIS A 433 -22.80 -10.94 6.52
CA HIS A 433 -22.63 -11.43 5.15
C HIS A 433 -23.43 -12.73 4.90
N SER A 434 -24.50 -12.64 4.10
CA SER A 434 -25.45 -13.73 3.87
C SER A 434 -24.85 -14.95 3.15
N ALA A 435 -24.54 -16.02 3.88
CA ALA A 435 -24.02 -17.29 3.36
C ALA A 435 -24.35 -18.47 4.29
N ALA A 436 -24.05 -19.70 3.84
CA ALA A 436 -24.41 -20.94 4.55
C ALA A 436 -23.27 -21.51 5.41
N GLY A 437 -23.63 -22.00 6.60
CA GLY A 437 -22.74 -22.72 7.51
C GLY A 437 -21.95 -21.82 8.44
N SER A 438 -22.10 -22.04 9.75
CA SER A 438 -21.48 -21.26 10.82
C SER A 438 -20.51 -22.08 11.67
N ILE A 439 -19.49 -21.40 12.21
CA ILE A 439 -18.53 -21.93 13.17
C ILE A 439 -18.51 -20.98 14.38
N LEU A 440 -18.54 -21.56 15.58
CA LEU A 440 -18.28 -20.85 16.83
C LEU A 440 -16.76 -20.71 17.02
N ASP A 441 -16.25 -19.49 16.93
CA ASP A 441 -14.83 -19.19 16.98
C ASP A 441 -14.56 -18.16 18.09
N THR A 442 -13.68 -18.53 19.03
CA THR A 442 -13.41 -17.75 20.25
C THR A 442 -11.97 -17.27 20.34
N SER A 443 -11.19 -17.42 19.27
CA SER A 443 -9.76 -17.05 19.18
C SER A 443 -9.47 -15.59 19.56
N SER A 444 -10.42 -14.68 19.40
CA SER A 444 -10.32 -13.28 19.83
C SER A 444 -10.41 -13.08 21.36
N LEU A 445 -11.08 -13.97 22.11
CA LEU A 445 -11.39 -13.74 23.52
C LEU A 445 -10.16 -13.81 24.44
N ARG A 446 -9.09 -14.50 24.03
CA ARG A 446 -7.82 -14.53 24.78
C ARG A 446 -7.17 -13.15 24.94
N PHE A 447 -7.45 -12.22 24.02
CA PHE A 447 -6.96 -10.84 24.08
C PHE A 447 -7.75 -9.94 25.03
N LYS A 448 -8.91 -10.37 25.52
CA LYS A 448 -9.86 -9.47 26.22
C LYS A 448 -9.25 -8.75 27.41
N ASP A 449 -8.42 -9.43 28.21
CA ASP A 449 -7.93 -8.87 29.48
C ASP A 449 -6.81 -7.84 29.27
N ALA A 450 -6.16 -7.85 28.10
CA ALA A 450 -5.25 -6.80 27.66
C ALA A 450 -6.00 -5.61 27.02
N VAL A 451 -7.04 -5.88 26.21
CA VAL A 451 -7.79 -4.86 25.47
C VAL A 451 -8.78 -4.09 26.35
N ILE A 452 -9.53 -4.77 27.23
CA ILE A 452 -10.56 -4.18 28.09
C ILE A 452 -10.01 -3.00 28.93
N PRO A 453 -8.85 -3.08 29.60
CA PRO A 453 -8.29 -1.96 30.37
C PRO A 453 -7.90 -0.76 29.50
N LEU A 454 -7.45 -0.98 28.26
CA LEU A 454 -7.10 0.08 27.31
C LEU A 454 -8.35 0.82 26.84
N VAL A 455 -9.38 0.09 26.40
CA VAL A 455 -10.67 0.65 25.99
C VAL A 455 -11.32 1.42 27.15
N ARG A 456 -11.30 0.88 28.39
CA ARG A 456 -11.76 1.58 29.61
C ARG A 456 -11.02 2.91 29.82
N ARG A 457 -9.69 2.91 29.67
CA ARG A 457 -8.83 4.11 29.86
C ARG A 457 -9.12 5.20 28.83
N THR A 458 -9.25 4.82 27.56
CA THR A 458 -9.54 5.75 26.46
C THR A 458 -10.93 6.36 26.58
N LEU A 459 -11.96 5.55 26.84
CA LEU A 459 -13.33 6.04 27.09
C LEU A 459 -13.38 7.01 28.28
N TYR A 460 -12.67 6.70 29.39
CA TYR A 460 -12.58 7.60 30.54
C TYR A 460 -11.89 8.93 30.22
N SER A 461 -10.81 8.90 29.42
CA SER A 461 -10.10 10.11 29.00
C SER A 461 -10.95 11.01 28.08
N LEU A 462 -11.66 10.41 27.12
CA LEU A 462 -12.59 11.11 26.23
C LEU A 462 -13.78 11.70 27.01
N SER A 463 -14.32 10.97 27.99
CA SER A 463 -15.37 11.48 28.89
C SER A 463 -14.89 12.70 29.69
N LYS A 464 -13.64 12.71 30.18
CA LYS A 464 -13.04 13.89 30.83
C LYS A 464 -12.80 15.06 29.88
N GLN A 465 -12.67 14.82 28.58
CA GLN A 465 -12.61 15.85 27.54
C GLN A 465 -14.01 16.35 27.11
N GLY A 466 -15.07 15.98 27.83
CA GLY A 466 -16.44 16.44 27.60
C GLY A 466 -17.24 15.59 26.62
N LEU A 467 -16.67 14.50 26.07
CA LEU A 467 -17.35 13.67 25.08
C LEU A 467 -18.50 12.87 25.73
N LYS A 468 -19.74 13.27 25.42
CA LYS A 468 -20.95 12.59 25.89
C LYS A 468 -21.26 11.39 24.99
N PHE A 469 -20.83 10.21 25.39
CA PHE A 469 -21.27 8.97 24.79
C PHE A 469 -22.79 8.81 24.94
N LYS A 470 -23.53 8.87 23.83
CA LYS A 470 -24.86 8.26 23.77
C LYS A 470 -24.68 6.75 23.99
N ASN A 471 -25.53 6.16 24.85
CA ASN A 471 -25.62 4.71 25.04
C ASN A 471 -26.19 4.07 23.76
#